data_AF-A0A0C9V374-F1
#
_entry.id   AF-A0A0C9V374-F1
#
_cell.length_a   1.000
_cell.length_b   1.000
_cell.length_c   1.000
_cell.angle_alpha   90.00
_cell.angle_beta   90.00
_cell.angle_gamma   90.00
#
_symmetry.space_group_name_H-M   'P 1'
#
loop_
_entity.id
_entity.type
_entity.pdbx_description
1 polymer ?
#
loop_
_entity_poly.entity_id
_entity_poly.type
_entity_poly.pdbx_seq_one_letter_code
_entity_poly.pdbx_strand_id
1 'polypeptide(L)'
;MREYFPQGGLAVFDLKFDLGTPTKRKAYVAAASIIASNIKQANPKNIIVTISDHTDESSGDLFLGKEGRKDVAASVSDVMDVLLSPFKLQLPGGMLFILACGSIV
;
A
#
# COMPACT_ATOMS: atom_id res chain seq x y z
N MET A 1 32.56 -9.07 1.58
CA MET A 1 31.93 -7.85 1.05
C MET A 1 31.41 -7.07 2.26
N ARG A 2 31.89 -5.84 2.52
CA ARG A 2 31.41 -5.01 3.65
C ARG A 2 30.10 -4.34 3.23
N GLU A 3 29.11 -4.31 4.12
CA GLU A 3 27.87 -3.56 3.90
C GLU A 3 28.20 -2.07 3.71
N TYR A 4 27.63 -1.48 2.67
CA TYR A 4 27.88 -0.08 2.28
C TYR A 4 27.40 0.93 3.34
N PHE A 5 26.55 0.49 4.27
CA PHE A 5 25.98 1.28 5.35
C PHE A 5 26.12 0.54 6.69
N PRO A 6 27.29 0.58 7.36
CA PRO A 6 27.53 -0.19 8.58
C PRO A 6 26.67 0.23 9.79
N GLN A 7 25.89 1.30 9.67
CA GLN A 7 24.95 1.81 10.68
C GLN A 7 23.57 2.15 10.09
N GLY A 8 23.29 1.74 8.85
CA GLY A 8 22.03 2.02 8.16
C GLY A 8 21.55 0.81 7.39
N GLY A 9 20.24 0.63 7.29
CA GLY A 9 19.66 -0.50 6.57
C GLY A 9 18.45 -0.05 5.76
N LEU A 10 18.16 -0.82 4.72
CA LEU A 10 16.90 -0.73 4.00
C LEU A 10 16.08 -1.99 4.35
N ALA A 11 14.94 -1.78 4.98
CA ALA A 11 13.94 -2.83 5.16
C ALA A 11 12.85 -2.64 4.10
N VAL A 12 12.60 -3.69 3.31
CA VAL A 12 11.56 -3.69 2.29
C VAL A 12 10.44 -4.64 2.73
N PHE A 13 9.20 -4.16 2.66
CA PHE A 13 8.01 -4.95 2.98
C PHE A 13 7.06 -4.88 1.80
N ASP A 14 6.85 -6.02 1.14
CA ASP A 14 5.91 -6.13 0.04
C ASP A 14 4.56 -6.65 0.55
N LEU A 15 3.48 -5.95 0.22
CA LEU A 15 2.13 -6.35 0.54
C LEU A 15 1.25 -6.30 -0.71
N LYS A 16 0.80 -7.46 -1.16
CA LYS A 16 -0.22 -7.55 -2.21
C LYS A 16 -1.59 -7.21 -1.62
N PHE A 17 -2.39 -6.47 -2.36
CA PHE A 17 -3.77 -6.18 -1.98
C PHE A 17 -4.74 -6.74 -3.02
N ASP A 18 -5.87 -7.22 -2.51
CA ASP A 18 -7.09 -7.51 -3.27
C ASP A 18 -8.23 -7.19 -2.31
N LEU A 19 -8.87 -6.06 -2.51
CA LEU A 19 -9.84 -5.44 -1.62
C LEU A 19 -11.26 -5.56 -2.17
N GLY A 20 -11.45 -6.38 -3.21
CA GLY A 20 -12.71 -6.51 -3.94
C GLY A 20 -13.89 -7.03 -3.10
N THR A 21 -13.64 -7.59 -1.91
CA THR A 21 -14.70 -8.01 -0.99
C THR A 21 -14.39 -7.66 0.46
N PRO A 22 -15.40 -7.54 1.36
CA PRO A 22 -15.17 -7.28 2.78
C PRO A 22 -14.25 -8.31 3.46
N THR A 23 -14.37 -9.59 3.10
CA THR A 23 -13.53 -10.66 3.65
C THR A 23 -12.06 -10.46 3.27
N LYS A 24 -11.78 -10.12 2.00
CA LYS A 24 -10.41 -9.88 1.55
C LYS A 24 -9.83 -8.60 2.14
N ARG A 25 -10.65 -7.54 2.31
CA ARG A 25 -10.27 -6.32 3.06
C ARG A 25 -9.84 -6.63 4.49
N LYS A 26 -10.59 -7.48 5.21
CA LYS A 26 -10.22 -7.91 6.56
C LYS A 26 -8.88 -8.67 6.58
N ALA A 27 -8.66 -9.54 5.60
CA ALA A 27 -7.39 -10.27 5.46
C ALA A 27 -6.20 -9.32 5.19
N TYR A 28 -6.40 -8.32 4.32
CA TYR A 28 -5.41 -7.27 4.07
C TYR A 28 -5.07 -6.51 5.35
N VAL A 29 -6.07 -6.03 6.10
CA VAL A 29 -5.84 -5.29 7.35
C VAL A 29 -5.03 -6.11 8.36
N ALA A 30 -5.30 -7.41 8.46
CA ALA A 30 -4.54 -8.29 9.34
C ALA A 30 -3.06 -8.39 8.90
N ALA A 31 -2.79 -8.61 7.61
CA ALA A 31 -1.44 -8.66 7.07
C ALA A 31 -0.70 -7.31 7.20
N ALA A 32 -1.39 -6.20 6.89
CA ALA A 32 -0.88 -4.84 7.01
C ALA A 32 -0.52 -4.50 8.46
N SER A 33 -1.31 -4.95 9.44
CA SER A 33 -1.03 -4.71 10.87
C SER A 33 0.26 -5.37 11.34
N ILE A 34 0.61 -6.54 10.79
CA ILE A 34 1.89 -7.22 11.06
C ILE A 34 3.04 -6.38 10.52
N ILE A 35 2.93 -5.91 9.28
CA ILE A 35 3.95 -5.04 8.66
C ILE A 35 4.08 -3.72 9.43
N ALA A 36 2.97 -3.08 9.82
CA ALA A 36 2.97 -1.86 10.61
C ALA A 36 3.69 -2.03 11.96
N SER A 37 3.54 -3.21 12.57
CA SER A 37 4.27 -3.58 13.80
C SER A 37 5.77 -3.74 13.54
N ASN A 38 6.15 -4.37 12.43
CA ASN A 38 7.55 -4.52 12.02
C ASN A 38 8.21 -3.17 11.72
N ILE A 39 7.51 -2.26 11.02
CA ILE A 39 7.97 -0.89 10.77
C ILE A 39 8.20 -0.16 12.09
N LYS A 40 7.24 -0.27 13.03
CA LYS A 40 7.37 0.35 14.36
C LYS A 40 8.59 -0.19 15.12
N GLN A 41 8.84 -1.49 15.07
CA GLN A 41 10.00 -2.11 15.74
C GLN A 41 11.33 -1.69 15.09
N ALA A 42 11.36 -1.59 13.76
CA ALA A 42 12.53 -1.13 13.02
C ALA A 42 12.84 0.35 13.25
N ASN A 43 11.84 1.15 13.65
CA ASN A 43 11.93 2.58 13.95
C ASN A 43 12.71 3.37 12.86
N PRO A 44 12.28 3.30 11.59
CA PRO A 44 13.00 3.93 10.50
C PRO A 44 12.95 5.46 10.61
N LYS A 45 14.04 6.12 10.20
CA LYS A 45 14.08 7.59 10.11
C LYS A 45 13.31 8.13 8.91
N ASN A 46 13.26 7.36 7.83
CA ASN A 46 12.61 7.74 6.57
C ASN A 46 11.74 6.57 6.10
N ILE A 47 10.56 6.88 5.58
CA ILE A 47 9.63 5.89 5.03
C ILE A 47 9.28 6.31 3.60
N ILE A 48 9.43 5.37 2.68
CA ILE A 48 8.98 5.48 1.30
C ILE A 48 7.87 4.45 1.11
N VAL A 49 6.71 4.91 0.65
CA VAL A 49 5.58 4.07 0.29
C VAL A 49 5.43 4.11 -1.22
N THR A 50 5.35 2.93 -1.81
CA THR A 50 5.10 2.77 -3.24
C THR A 50 3.82 1.96 -3.41
N ILE A 51 2.84 2.53 -4.11
CA ILE A 51 1.61 1.83 -4.50
C ILE A 51 1.69 1.60 -6.00
N SER A 52 1.69 0.33 -6.41
CA SER A 52 1.57 -0.05 -7.82
C SER A 52 0.14 -0.49 -8.07
N ASP A 53 -0.55 0.14 -9.02
CA ASP A 53 -1.93 -0.20 -9.32
C ASP A 53 -2.27 0.05 -10.80
N HIS A 54 -3.39 -0.50 -11.26
CA HIS A 54 -3.98 -0.18 -12.55
C HIS A 54 -5.15 0.79 -12.35
N THR A 55 -5.32 1.72 -13.29
CA THR A 55 -6.50 2.61 -13.37
C THR A 55 -7.50 2.02 -14.34
N ASP A 56 -8.79 2.13 -14.02
CA ASP A 56 -9.85 1.89 -15.00
C ASP A 56 -9.80 2.99 -16.07
N GLU A 57 -9.61 2.62 -17.34
CA GLU A 57 -9.45 3.58 -18.43
C GLU A 57 -10.71 4.41 -18.72
N SER A 58 -11.88 3.95 -18.29
CA SER A 58 -13.15 4.62 -18.55
C SER A 58 -13.51 5.62 -17.44
N SER A 59 -13.28 5.28 -16.17
CA SER A 59 -13.62 6.16 -15.04
C SER A 59 -12.44 6.92 -14.44
N GLY A 60 -11.19 6.46 -14.64
CA GLY A 60 -10.01 6.99 -13.96
C GLY A 60 -9.86 6.52 -12.50
N ASP A 61 -10.76 5.64 -12.05
CA ASP A 61 -10.72 5.06 -10.70
C ASP A 61 -9.58 4.06 -10.54
N LEU A 62 -9.14 3.86 -9.30
CA LEU A 62 -8.12 2.87 -8.95
C LEU A 62 -8.74 1.49 -8.72
N PHE A 63 -7.99 0.46 -9.08
CA PHE A 63 -8.44 -0.90 -8.97
C PHE A 63 -8.30 -1.42 -7.53
N LEU A 64 -9.41 -1.68 -6.85
CA LEU A 64 -9.38 -2.23 -5.49
C LEU A 64 -9.09 -3.73 -5.49
N GLY A 65 -9.49 -4.46 -6.52
CA GLY A 65 -9.37 -5.92 -6.57
C GLY A 65 -10.54 -6.60 -7.27
N LYS A 66 -10.71 -7.90 -7.04
CA LYS A 66 -11.72 -8.70 -7.75
C LYS A 66 -12.83 -9.20 -6.84
N GLU A 67 -14.07 -9.11 -7.30
CA GLU A 67 -15.20 -9.85 -6.77
C GLU A 67 -15.60 -10.94 -7.79
N GLY A 68 -15.20 -12.18 -7.53
CA GLY A 68 -15.29 -13.25 -8.52
C GLY A 68 -14.41 -12.95 -9.74
N ARG A 69 -15.03 -12.76 -10.91
CA ARG A 69 -14.35 -12.37 -12.16
C ARG A 69 -14.47 -10.89 -12.49
N LYS A 70 -15.24 -10.13 -11.70
CA LYS A 70 -15.49 -8.72 -11.96
C LYS A 70 -14.42 -7.87 -11.29
N ASP A 71 -13.93 -6.90 -12.05
CA ASP A 71 -13.02 -5.90 -11.54
C ASP A 71 -13.79 -4.86 -10.71
N VAL A 72 -13.29 -4.57 -9.52
CA VAL A 72 -13.86 -3.59 -8.59
C VAL A 72 -12.92 -2.40 -8.57
N ALA A 73 -13.36 -1.28 -9.11
CA ALA A 73 -12.69 0.00 -9.00
C ALA A 73 -13.38 0.88 -7.96
N ALA A 74 -12.65 1.82 -7.37
CA ALA A 74 -13.21 2.84 -6.49
C ALA A 74 -12.42 4.15 -6.60
N SER A 75 -13.01 5.20 -6.03
CA SER A 75 -12.36 6.49 -5.97
C SER A 75 -10.98 6.38 -5.33
N VAL A 76 -10.06 7.23 -5.78
CA VAL A 76 -8.70 7.30 -5.23
C VAL A 76 -8.72 7.45 -3.71
N SER A 77 -9.63 8.28 -3.18
CA SER A 77 -9.78 8.48 -1.74
C SER A 77 -10.13 7.19 -1.02
N ASP A 78 -11.11 6.42 -1.52
CA ASP A 78 -11.52 5.16 -0.91
C ASP A 78 -10.38 4.12 -0.94
N VAL A 79 -9.64 4.07 -2.05
CA VAL A 79 -8.50 3.17 -2.19
C VAL A 79 -7.40 3.53 -1.19
N MET A 80 -7.03 4.81 -1.10
CA MET A 80 -6.00 5.29 -0.19
C MET A 80 -6.41 5.09 1.28
N ASP A 81 -7.67 5.35 1.62
CA ASP A 81 -8.17 5.15 2.97
C ASP A 81 -8.05 3.69 3.39
N VAL A 82 -8.46 2.74 2.54
CA VAL A 82 -8.37 1.31 2.87
C VAL A 82 -6.90 0.84 2.92
N LEU A 83 -6.08 1.25 1.96
CA LEU A 83 -4.68 0.79 1.87
C LEU A 83 -3.81 1.34 3.01
N LEU A 84 -3.97 2.62 3.35
CA LEU A 84 -3.05 3.35 4.23
C LEU A 84 -3.54 3.43 5.69
N SER A 85 -4.84 3.25 5.95
CA SER A 85 -5.38 3.27 7.33
C SER A 85 -4.63 2.36 8.32
N PRO A 86 -4.21 1.13 7.96
CA PRO A 86 -3.44 0.28 8.86
C PRO A 86 -2.08 0.87 9.28
N PHE A 87 -1.55 1.82 8.51
CA PHE A 87 -0.22 2.41 8.70
C PHE A 87 -0.28 3.87 9.18
N LYS A 88 -1.46 4.37 9.57
CA LYS A 88 -1.69 5.80 9.91
C LYS A 88 -0.72 6.39 10.94
N LEU A 89 -0.14 5.56 11.81
CA LEU A 89 0.80 6.00 12.85
C LEU A 89 2.25 5.99 12.36
N GLN A 90 2.55 5.23 11.32
CA GLN A 90 3.89 5.02 10.80
C GLN A 90 4.21 5.99 9.67
N LEU A 91 3.24 6.33 8.83
CA LEU A 91 3.47 7.10 7.61
C LEU A 91 3.59 8.64 7.72
N PRO A 92 3.27 9.34 8.83
CA PRO A 92 3.46 10.79 8.88
C PRO A 92 4.89 11.20 8.53
N GLY A 93 5.03 12.14 7.58
CA GLY A 93 6.33 12.59 7.06
C GLY A 93 6.98 11.68 6.03
N GLY A 94 6.35 10.55 5.70
CA GLY A 94 6.79 9.65 4.63
C GLY A 94 6.52 10.22 3.23
N MET A 95 7.20 9.66 2.24
CA MET A 95 7.01 9.99 0.83
C MET A 95 6.18 8.91 0.15
N LEU A 96 5.11 9.30 -0.56
CA LEU A 96 4.25 8.40 -1.32
C LEU A 96 4.53 8.53 -2.82
N PHE A 97 4.75 7.41 -3.48
CA PHE A 97 4.78 7.27 -4.93
C PHE A 97 3.62 6.37 -5.38
N ILE A 98 2.88 6.83 -6.39
CA ILE A 98 1.87 6.00 -7.05
C ILE A 98 2.38 5.67 -8.45
N LEU A 99 2.53 4.37 -8.72
CA LEU A 99 2.97 3.80 -9.98
C LEU A 99 1.74 3.23 -10.69
N ALA A 100 0.95 4.12 -11.29
CA ALA A 100 -0.24 3.75 -12.05
C ALA A 100 0.03 3.78 -13.56
N CYS A 101 -0.66 2.91 -14.32
CA CYS A 101 -0.55 2.86 -15.78
C CYS A 101 -1.28 4.01 -16.51
N GLY A 102 -2.03 4.86 -15.79
CA GLY A 102 -2.81 5.96 -16.34
C GLY A 102 -2.87 7.18 -15.42
N SER A 103 -3.54 8.23 -15.88
CA SER A 103 -3.78 9.45 -15.11
C SER A 103 -4.66 9.14 -13.90
N ILE A 104 -4.23 9.54 -12.72
CA ILE A 104 -5.06 9.56 -11.51
C ILE A 104 -5.71 10.95 -11.48
N VAL A 105 -7.04 11.01 -11.53
CA VAL A 105 -7.81 12.26 -11.61
C VAL A 105 -8.59 12.49 -10.31
#